data_AF-A0A290WPH4-F1
#
_entry.id   AF-A0A290WPH4-F1
#
_cell.length_a   1.000
_cell.length_b   1.000
_cell.length_c   1.000
_cell.angle_alpha   90.00
_cell.angle_beta   90.00
_cell.angle_gamma   90.00
#
_symmetry.space_group_name_H-M   'P 1'
#
loop_
_entity.id
_entity.type
_entity.pdbx_description
1 polymer ?
#
loop_
_entity_poly.entity_id
_entity_poly.type
_entity_poly.pdbx_seq_one_letter_code
_entity_poly.pdbx_strand_id
1 'polypeptide(L)'
;CFIVLFMLSACQALTKFKDKTVEETKKTVHFTDDNENDTSETMESLIDKGKLDQVVYDDKLYQLKDKVDEDKKGKVIGAIGQTFFVDGDGKRWSEEELKEPYISNDPDEIREKKPLRYGKVYSTNEDPDAKNEIIVEFNREYYRAVLIKNEKE
;
A
#
# COMPACT_ATOMS: atom_id res chain seq x y z
N CYS A 1 48.76 22.60 -38.21
CA CYS A 1 48.75 22.80 -36.74
C CYS A 1 47.40 23.24 -36.14
N PHE A 2 46.32 23.50 -36.90
CA PHE A 2 45.06 24.01 -36.33
C PHE A 2 44.03 22.94 -35.89
N ILE A 3 44.12 21.70 -36.38
CA ILE A 3 43.11 20.65 -36.12
C ILE A 3 43.29 20.00 -34.72
N VAL A 4 44.53 19.95 -34.22
CA VAL A 4 44.84 19.33 -32.91
C VAL A 4 44.36 20.20 -31.74
N LEU A 5 44.31 21.53 -31.91
CA LEU A 5 43.86 22.49 -30.88
C LEU A 5 42.35 22.43 -30.62
N PHE A 6 41.53 22.11 -31.62
CA PHE A 6 40.07 22.02 -31.45
C PHE A 6 39.64 20.75 -30.69
N MET A 7 40.33 19.62 -30.90
CA MET A 7 40.01 18.36 -30.23
C MET A 7 40.33 18.40 -28.72
N LEU A 8 41.40 19.09 -28.33
CA LEU A 8 41.78 19.24 -26.91
C LEU A 8 40.79 20.11 -26.12
N SER A 9 40.29 21.20 -26.72
CA SER A 9 39.30 22.09 -26.07
C SER A 9 37.94 21.42 -25.90
N ALA A 10 37.52 20.57 -26.84
CA ALA A 10 36.26 19.84 -26.75
C ALA A 10 36.26 18.79 -25.61
N CYS A 11 37.38 18.08 -25.42
CA CYS A 11 37.53 17.13 -24.32
C CYS A 11 37.49 17.83 -22.95
N GLN A 12 38.11 19.00 -22.79
CA GLN A 12 38.10 19.75 -21.53
C GLN A 12 36.72 20.33 -21.19
N ALA A 13 35.91 20.68 -22.19
CA ALA A 13 34.55 21.16 -21.98
C ALA A 13 33.60 20.03 -21.55
N LEU A 14 33.74 18.83 -22.14
CA LEU A 14 32.94 17.65 -21.80
C LEU A 14 33.23 17.14 -20.37
N THR A 15 34.49 17.14 -19.94
CA THR A 15 34.84 16.76 -18.56
C THR A 15 34.27 17.76 -17.55
N LYS A 16 34.40 19.07 -17.80
CA LYS A 16 33.78 20.10 -16.94
C LYS A 16 32.26 19.99 -16.87
N PHE A 17 31.60 19.65 -17.96
CA PHE A 17 30.14 19.45 -17.98
C PHE A 17 29.74 18.20 -17.17
N LYS A 18 30.49 17.10 -17.31
CA LYS A 18 30.29 15.88 -16.51
C LYS A 18 30.52 16.13 -15.02
N ASP A 19 31.59 16.81 -14.66
CA ASP A 19 31.91 17.09 -13.25
C ASP A 19 30.85 18.01 -12.63
N LYS A 20 30.38 19.02 -13.38
CA LYS A 20 29.30 19.91 -12.93
C LYS A 20 27.95 19.19 -12.80
N THR A 21 27.61 18.32 -13.75
CA THR A 21 26.35 17.55 -13.67
C THR A 21 26.39 16.53 -12.53
N VAL A 22 27.53 15.88 -12.30
CA VAL A 22 27.71 14.99 -11.13
C VAL A 22 27.64 15.77 -9.82
N GLU A 23 28.25 16.96 -9.72
CA GLU A 23 28.18 17.79 -8.51
C GLU A 23 26.75 18.30 -8.23
N GLU A 24 26.04 18.76 -9.25
CA GLU A 24 24.65 19.21 -9.15
C GLU A 24 23.73 18.05 -8.78
N THR A 25 23.89 16.87 -9.41
CA THR A 25 23.08 15.68 -9.08
C THR A 25 23.35 15.16 -7.67
N LYS A 26 24.57 15.35 -7.14
CA LYS A 26 24.92 15.01 -5.75
C LYS A 26 24.32 15.97 -4.72
N LYS A 27 23.92 17.18 -5.14
CA LYS A 27 23.38 18.24 -4.27
C LYS A 27 21.85 18.18 -4.09
N THR A 28 21.10 17.49 -4.94
CA THR A 28 19.62 17.62 -4.98
C THR A 28 18.82 16.34 -4.81
N VAL A 29 19.38 15.27 -4.24
CA VAL A 29 18.57 14.08 -3.95
C VAL A 29 18.77 13.63 -2.51
N HIS A 30 18.20 14.41 -1.60
CA HIS A 30 17.85 13.93 -0.26
C HIS A 30 16.45 13.31 -0.36
N PHE A 31 16.37 12.02 -0.69
CA PHE A 31 15.19 11.22 -0.35
C PHE A 31 15.32 10.87 1.13
N THR A 32 14.48 11.46 1.97
CA THR A 32 14.24 10.95 3.31
C THR A 32 13.27 9.78 3.17
N ASP A 33 13.77 8.55 3.27
CA ASP A 33 12.92 7.39 3.59
C ASP A 33 12.50 7.56 5.05
N ASP A 34 11.35 8.20 5.27
CA ASP A 34 10.74 8.32 6.59
C ASP A 34 10.19 6.95 7.03
N ASN A 35 11.10 6.05 7.41
CA ASN A 35 10.88 4.68 7.89
C ASN A 35 10.32 4.64 9.34
N GLU A 36 9.49 5.62 9.72
CA GLU A 36 9.04 5.75 11.12
C GLU A 36 7.72 5.03 11.41
N ASN A 37 6.94 4.64 10.40
CA ASN A 37 5.58 4.08 10.58
C ASN A 37 5.35 2.71 9.92
N ASP A 38 6.41 2.01 9.54
CA ASP A 38 6.28 0.68 8.95
C ASP A 38 5.74 -0.31 10.00
N THR A 39 4.87 -1.22 9.56
CA THR A 39 4.31 -2.29 10.38
C THR A 39 4.90 -3.63 9.95
N SER A 40 5.18 -4.50 10.92
CA SER A 40 5.52 -5.90 10.65
C SER A 40 4.27 -6.80 10.50
N GLU A 41 3.08 -6.22 10.67
CA GLU A 41 1.82 -6.95 10.53
C GLU A 41 1.52 -7.24 9.05
N THR A 42 0.83 -8.35 8.79
CA THR A 42 0.31 -8.69 7.47
C THR A 42 -1.22 -8.69 7.50
N MET A 43 -1.86 -8.62 6.33
CA MET A 43 -3.33 -8.75 6.22
C MET A 43 -3.84 -10.04 6.89
N GLU A 44 -3.14 -11.16 6.70
CA GLU A 44 -3.48 -12.43 7.36
C GLU A 44 -3.39 -12.34 8.88
N SER A 45 -2.31 -11.76 9.42
CA SER A 45 -2.14 -11.58 10.87
C SER A 45 -3.24 -10.72 11.48
N LEU A 46 -3.66 -9.65 10.78
CA LEU A 46 -4.79 -8.82 11.23
C LEU A 46 -6.08 -9.62 11.29
N ILE A 47 -6.38 -10.40 10.24
CA ILE A 47 -7.59 -11.22 10.16
C ILE A 47 -7.58 -12.31 11.24
N ASP A 48 -6.45 -12.99 11.42
CA ASP A 48 -6.29 -14.05 12.43
C ASP A 48 -6.42 -13.50 13.86
N LYS A 49 -6.10 -12.22 14.08
CA LYS A 49 -6.33 -11.48 15.34
C LYS A 49 -7.75 -10.88 15.46
N GLY A 50 -8.62 -11.05 14.46
CA GLY A 50 -9.96 -10.48 14.43
C GLY A 50 -10.04 -8.98 14.14
N LYS A 51 -8.93 -8.35 13.71
CA LYS A 51 -8.84 -6.91 13.42
C LYS A 51 -9.29 -6.59 11.99
N LEU A 52 -10.56 -6.87 11.68
CA LEU A 52 -11.13 -6.70 10.33
C LEU A 52 -11.35 -5.23 9.92
N ASP A 53 -11.24 -4.33 10.89
CA ASP A 53 -11.32 -2.88 10.75
C ASP A 53 -9.95 -2.23 10.49
N GLN A 54 -8.89 -3.03 10.33
CA GLN A 54 -7.54 -2.58 10.02
C GLN A 54 -7.05 -3.19 8.71
N VAL A 55 -6.19 -2.47 7.99
CA VAL A 55 -5.58 -2.93 6.75
C VAL A 55 -4.11 -2.54 6.68
N VAL A 56 -3.31 -3.37 6.03
CA VAL A 56 -1.92 -3.09 5.70
C VAL A 56 -1.83 -2.70 4.23
N TYR A 57 -1.19 -1.57 3.95
CA TYR A 57 -0.92 -1.09 2.60
C TYR A 57 0.39 -0.31 2.60
N ASP A 58 1.28 -0.57 1.62
CA ASP A 58 2.58 0.11 1.53
C ASP A 58 3.37 0.05 2.85
N ASP A 59 3.45 -1.16 3.42
CA ASP A 59 4.07 -1.50 4.71
C ASP A 59 3.55 -0.67 5.90
N LYS A 60 2.40 -0.01 5.77
CA LYS A 60 1.79 0.82 6.82
C LYS A 60 0.46 0.26 7.28
N LEU A 61 0.16 0.46 8.56
CA LEU A 61 -1.10 0.04 9.17
C LEU A 61 -2.12 1.18 9.15
N TYR A 62 -3.30 0.92 8.58
CA TYR A 62 -4.39 1.88 8.54
C TYR A 62 -5.62 1.34 9.27
N GLN A 63 -6.32 2.23 9.97
CA GLN A 63 -7.60 1.96 10.60
C GLN A 63 -8.74 2.41 9.66
N LEU A 64 -9.60 1.48 9.25
CA LEU A 64 -10.86 1.80 8.57
C LEU A 64 -11.78 2.58 9.53
N LYS A 65 -12.36 3.67 9.02
CA LYS A 65 -13.29 4.55 9.72
C LYS A 65 -14.64 4.47 9.01
N ASP A 66 -15.14 5.61 8.56
CA ASP A 66 -16.46 5.73 7.97
C ASP A 66 -16.46 5.29 6.51
N LYS A 67 -17.60 4.72 6.09
CA LYS A 67 -17.91 4.53 4.68
C LYS A 67 -18.04 5.89 4.01
N VAL A 68 -17.47 6.04 2.82
CA VAL A 68 -17.50 7.26 2.03
C VAL A 68 -18.12 7.01 0.64
N ASP A 69 -18.65 8.07 0.06
CA ASP A 69 -19.15 8.06 -1.31
C ASP A 69 -18.01 8.06 -2.34
N GLU A 70 -18.31 7.64 -3.55
CA GLU A 70 -17.33 7.48 -4.62
C GLU A 70 -16.68 8.81 -5.05
N ASP A 71 -17.38 9.94 -4.90
CA ASP A 71 -16.89 11.29 -5.23
C ASP A 71 -15.79 11.79 -4.27
N LYS A 72 -15.66 11.19 -3.08
CA LYS A 72 -14.61 11.52 -2.11
C LYS A 72 -13.25 10.94 -2.48
N LYS A 73 -13.21 9.94 -3.37
CA LYS A 73 -11.96 9.29 -3.78
C LYS A 73 -11.25 10.10 -4.87
N GLY A 74 -9.96 10.29 -4.69
CA GLY A 74 -9.08 10.91 -5.68
C GLY A 74 -8.49 9.90 -6.64
N LYS A 75 -7.21 10.08 -6.97
CA LYS A 75 -6.51 9.19 -7.89
C LYS A 75 -6.26 7.84 -7.24
N VAL A 76 -6.30 6.77 -8.03
CA VAL A 76 -5.81 5.45 -7.60
C VAL A 76 -4.32 5.57 -7.27
N ILE A 77 -3.95 5.19 -6.06
CA ILE A 77 -2.56 5.16 -5.58
C ILE A 77 -1.98 3.75 -5.49
N GLY A 78 -2.85 2.72 -5.50
CA GLY A 78 -2.44 1.32 -5.57
C GLY A 78 -3.62 0.37 -5.38
N ALA A 79 -3.35 -0.87 -4.98
CA ALA A 79 -4.36 -1.87 -4.67
C ALA A 79 -3.85 -2.85 -3.61
N ILE A 80 -4.75 -3.29 -2.74
CA ILE A 80 -4.49 -4.46 -1.88
C ILE A 80 -4.77 -5.71 -2.69
N GLY A 81 -5.94 -5.79 -3.35
CA GLY A 81 -6.26 -6.85 -4.32
C GLY A 81 -6.33 -8.27 -3.75
N GLN A 82 -6.42 -8.42 -2.42
CA GLN A 82 -6.49 -9.72 -1.74
C GLN A 82 -7.93 -10.08 -1.39
N THR A 83 -8.23 -11.37 -1.34
CA THR A 83 -9.53 -11.87 -0.86
C THR A 83 -9.30 -12.98 0.15
N PHE A 84 -9.92 -12.82 1.32
CA PHE A 84 -9.90 -13.82 2.38
C PHE A 84 -11.33 -14.26 2.69
N PHE A 85 -11.46 -15.33 3.47
CA PHE A 85 -12.75 -15.81 3.96
C PHE A 85 -12.66 -16.07 5.44
N VAL A 86 -13.69 -15.68 6.18
CA VAL A 86 -13.84 -15.95 7.61
C VAL A 86 -15.17 -16.64 7.87
N ASP A 87 -15.25 -17.43 8.93
CA ASP A 87 -16.51 -17.99 9.41
C ASP A 87 -17.25 -17.05 10.38
N GLY A 88 -18.37 -17.52 10.93
CA GLY A 88 -19.19 -16.76 11.87
C GLY A 88 -18.48 -16.42 13.19
N ASP A 89 -17.45 -17.19 13.56
CA ASP A 89 -16.60 -16.95 14.73
C ASP A 89 -15.40 -16.05 14.43
N GLY A 90 -15.25 -15.63 13.16
CA GLY A 90 -14.14 -14.80 12.69
C GLY A 90 -12.86 -15.59 12.39
N LYS A 91 -12.90 -16.93 12.41
CA LYS A 91 -11.75 -17.76 12.06
C LYS A 91 -11.56 -17.76 10.54
N ARG A 92 -10.33 -17.47 10.09
CA ARG A 92 -9.96 -17.50 8.69
C ARG A 92 -10.00 -18.93 8.13
N TRP A 93 -10.52 -19.07 6.93
CA TRP A 93 -10.43 -20.30 6.15
C TRP A 93 -9.05 -20.46 5.53
N SER A 94 -8.44 -21.64 5.71
CA SER A 94 -7.22 -22.05 5.03
C SER A 94 -7.48 -22.39 3.56
N GLU A 95 -6.44 -22.40 2.73
CA GLU A 95 -6.57 -22.78 1.31
C GLU A 95 -7.02 -24.23 1.14
N GLU A 96 -6.65 -25.11 2.07
CA GLU A 96 -7.04 -26.51 2.10
C GLU A 96 -8.55 -26.65 2.33
N GLU A 97 -9.08 -25.99 3.38
CA GLU A 97 -10.53 -25.99 3.66
C GLU A 97 -11.34 -25.37 2.51
N LEU A 98 -10.78 -24.39 1.79
CA LEU A 98 -11.46 -23.76 0.65
C LEU A 98 -11.55 -24.64 -0.60
N LYS A 99 -10.71 -25.68 -0.71
CA LYS A 99 -10.74 -26.65 -1.83
C LYS A 99 -11.80 -27.73 -1.62
N GLU A 100 -12.26 -27.92 -0.39
CA GLU A 100 -13.28 -28.91 -0.08
C GLU A 100 -14.64 -28.52 -0.70
N PRO A 101 -15.43 -29.51 -1.15
CA PRO A 101 -16.76 -29.24 -1.66
C PRO A 101 -17.63 -28.67 -0.54
N TYR A 102 -18.34 -27.58 -0.83
CA TYR A 102 -19.27 -26.94 0.11
C TYR A 102 -20.50 -27.82 0.47
N ILE A 103 -20.62 -28.99 -0.13
CA ILE A 103 -21.73 -29.92 0.08
C ILE A 103 -21.26 -31.00 1.05
N SER A 104 -21.68 -30.90 2.32
CA SER A 104 -21.62 -32.01 3.27
C SER A 104 -23.01 -32.65 3.40
N ASN A 105 -23.02 -33.94 3.75
CA ASN A 105 -24.24 -34.63 4.15
C ASN A 105 -24.63 -34.31 5.60
N ASP A 106 -23.72 -33.72 6.37
CA ASP A 106 -23.96 -33.23 7.72
C ASP A 106 -24.05 -31.69 7.72
N PRO A 107 -25.23 -31.11 7.99
CA PRO A 107 -25.40 -29.66 8.02
C PRO A 107 -24.62 -28.99 9.16
N ASP A 108 -24.28 -29.72 10.23
CA ASP A 108 -23.54 -29.16 11.38
C ASP A 108 -22.05 -28.96 11.06
N GLU A 109 -21.55 -29.61 10.00
CA GLU A 109 -20.18 -29.41 9.47
C GLU A 109 -20.08 -28.17 8.58
N ILE A 110 -21.19 -27.59 8.13
CA ILE A 110 -21.19 -26.44 7.23
C ILE A 110 -20.98 -25.16 8.05
N ARG A 111 -19.75 -24.64 8.01
CA ARG A 111 -19.40 -23.33 8.55
C ARG A 111 -19.78 -22.21 7.57
N GLU A 112 -20.22 -21.07 8.12
CA GLU A 112 -20.43 -19.86 7.32
C GLU A 112 -19.14 -19.46 6.60
N LYS A 113 -19.27 -18.90 5.39
CA LYS A 113 -18.14 -18.44 4.58
C LYS A 113 -18.37 -17.01 4.13
N LYS A 114 -17.91 -16.06 4.96
CA LYS A 114 -18.01 -14.63 4.70
C LYS A 114 -16.77 -14.12 3.96
N PRO A 115 -16.92 -13.59 2.73
CA PRO A 115 -15.79 -13.06 1.98
C PRO A 115 -15.34 -11.69 2.52
N LEU A 116 -14.03 -11.48 2.55
CA LEU A 116 -13.37 -10.21 2.82
C LEU A 116 -12.61 -9.79 1.55
N ARG A 117 -13.21 -8.92 0.74
CA ARG A 117 -12.68 -8.55 -0.58
C ARG A 117 -12.03 -7.17 -0.53
N TYR A 118 -10.71 -7.13 -0.58
CA TYR A 118 -9.96 -5.88 -0.60
C TYR A 118 -9.63 -5.49 -2.05
N GLY A 119 -9.96 -4.25 -2.41
CA GLY A 119 -9.87 -3.72 -3.76
C GLY A 119 -8.75 -2.70 -3.93
N LYS A 120 -9.06 -1.62 -4.65
CA LYS A 120 -8.13 -0.52 -4.94
C LYS A 120 -7.98 0.44 -3.76
N VAL A 121 -6.87 1.17 -3.76
CA VAL A 121 -6.55 2.21 -2.79
C VAL A 121 -6.51 3.60 -3.46
N TYR A 122 -7.27 4.47 -2.81
CA TYR A 122 -7.65 5.87 -3.00
C TYR A 122 -6.69 6.89 -2.38
N SER A 123 -6.24 7.94 -3.09
CA SER A 123 -5.98 9.19 -2.36
C SER A 123 -7.30 9.84 -1.95
N THR A 124 -7.29 10.74 -0.96
CA THR A 124 -8.45 11.61 -0.69
C THR A 124 -8.51 12.75 -1.71
N ASN A 125 -9.71 13.22 -2.05
CA ASN A 125 -9.89 14.47 -2.82
C ASN A 125 -9.78 15.72 -1.93
N GLU A 126 -9.87 15.53 -0.62
CA GLU A 126 -9.76 16.60 0.37
C GLU A 126 -8.30 16.77 0.80
N ASP A 127 -7.85 18.03 0.78
CA ASP A 127 -6.58 18.61 1.23
C ASP A 127 -5.27 17.85 0.84
N PRO A 128 -4.36 18.46 0.05
CA PRO A 128 -3.02 17.92 -0.19
C PRO A 128 -2.23 17.56 1.07
N ASP A 129 -2.59 18.12 2.22
CA ASP A 129 -1.96 17.87 3.51
C ASP A 129 -2.55 16.68 4.30
N ALA A 130 -3.59 16.00 3.78
CA ALA A 130 -4.14 14.76 4.34
C ALA A 130 -3.23 13.53 4.11
N LYS A 131 -1.92 13.67 4.29
CA LYS A 131 -0.88 12.66 3.98
C LYS A 131 -1.04 11.33 4.74
N ASN A 132 -1.84 11.31 5.78
CA ASN A 132 -2.06 10.15 6.65
C ASN A 132 -3.39 9.44 6.35
N GLU A 133 -4.09 9.82 5.29
CA GLU A 133 -5.42 9.31 4.97
C GLU A 133 -5.45 8.73 3.57
N ILE A 134 -6.12 7.59 3.46
CA ILE A 134 -6.37 6.91 2.19
C ILE A 134 -7.84 6.48 2.15
N ILE A 135 -8.33 6.15 0.96
CA ILE A 135 -9.63 5.50 0.81
C ILE A 135 -9.41 4.07 0.35
N VAL A 136 -9.97 3.09 1.05
CA VAL A 136 -9.79 1.67 0.75
C VAL A 136 -11.11 1.11 0.25
N GLU A 137 -11.06 0.47 -0.92
CA GLU A 137 -12.19 -0.33 -1.40
C GLU A 137 -12.22 -1.66 -0.63
N PHE A 138 -13.28 -1.90 0.13
CA PHE A 138 -13.50 -3.12 0.89
C PHE A 138 -14.93 -3.61 0.67
N ASN A 139 -15.09 -4.87 0.26
CA ASN A 139 -16.36 -5.47 -0.11
C ASN A 139 -17.17 -4.66 -1.15
N ARG A 140 -16.48 -4.01 -2.09
CA ARG A 140 -17.03 -3.12 -3.14
C ARG A 140 -17.63 -1.81 -2.61
N GLU A 141 -17.31 -1.46 -1.38
CA GLU A 141 -17.65 -0.18 -0.76
C GLU A 141 -16.37 0.59 -0.45
N TYR A 142 -16.43 1.91 -0.35
CA TYR A 142 -15.28 2.76 -0.09
C TYR A 142 -15.27 3.18 1.37
N TYR A 143 -14.13 3.04 2.03
CA TYR A 143 -13.95 3.44 3.42
C TYR A 143 -12.78 4.39 3.53
N ARG A 144 -12.96 5.47 4.30
CA ARG A 144 -11.83 6.29 4.73
C ARG A 144 -10.98 5.49 5.71
N ALA A 145 -9.67 5.51 5.53
CA ALA A 145 -8.72 4.85 6.41
C ALA A 145 -7.64 5.84 6.87
N VAL A 146 -7.29 5.77 8.15
CA VAL A 146 -6.33 6.69 8.78
C VAL A 146 -5.11 5.91 9.24
N LEU A 147 -3.91 6.41 8.94
CA LEU A 147 -2.65 5.82 9.35
C LEU A 147 -2.58 5.70 10.88
N ILE A 148 -2.31 4.49 11.37
CA ILE A 148 -2.00 4.24 12.78
C ILE A 148 -0.51 4.50 12.95
N LYS A 149 -0.15 5.52 13.71
CA LYS A 149 1.25 5.77 14.07
C LYS A 149 1.64 4.78 15.16
N ASN A 150 2.70 4.01 14.92
CA ASN A 150 3.29 3.17 15.95
C ASN A 150 4.09 4.09 16.88
N GLU A 151 3.48 4.56 17.96
CA GLU A 151 4.25 5.13 19.07
C GLU A 151 5.10 3.98 19.64
N LYS A 152 6.42 4.02 19.43
CA LYS A 152 7.35 3.14 20.14
C LYS A 152 7.26 3.49 21.62
N GLU A 153 6.61 2.64 22.42
CA GLU A 153 6.78 2.61 23.87
C GLU A 153 8.25 2.35 24.26
#